data_AF-A0A934X079-F1
#
_entry.id   AF-A0A934X079-F1
#
_cell.length_a   1.000
_cell.length_b   1.000
_cell.length_c   1.000
_cell.angle_alpha   90.00
_cell.angle_beta   90.00
_cell.angle_gamma   90.00
#
_symmetry.space_group_name_H-M   'P 1'
#
loop_
_entity.id
_entity.type
_entity.pdbx_description
1 polymer ?
#
loop_
_entity_poly.entity_id
_entity_poly.type
_entity_poly.pdbx_seq_one_letter_code
_entity_poly.pdbx_strand_id
1 'polypeptide(L)'
;MQVEKFKDLSLFKKIKTLYEEGEFVTSIRYYRYKVNLFLLYGYYVEAFYHPKTDRIEKIIPFEKNNSRNKFYTDQIRLPAWVASNTPE
;
A
#
# COMPACT_ATOMS: atom_id res chain seq x y z
N MET A 1 5.38 3.28 13.84
CA MET A 1 6.09 1.98 13.71
C MET A 1 7.04 2.05 12.52
N GLN A 2 8.20 1.37 12.57
CA GLN A 2 9.12 1.29 11.42
C GLN A 2 8.68 0.22 10.41
N VAL A 3 8.98 0.42 9.12
CA VAL A 3 8.62 -0.48 8.02
C VAL A 3 9.06 -1.93 8.27
N GLU A 4 10.29 -2.15 8.74
CA GLU A 4 10.81 -3.51 8.98
C GLU A 4 10.00 -4.24 10.06
N LYS A 5 9.69 -3.56 11.18
CA LYS A 5 8.83 -4.13 12.22
C LYS A 5 7.42 -4.47 11.71
N PHE A 6 6.89 -3.66 10.78
CA PHE A 6 5.59 -3.94 10.16
C PHE A 6 5.65 -5.16 9.24
N LYS A 7 6.73 -5.35 8.48
CA LYS A 7 6.91 -6.52 7.60
C LYS A 7 6.87 -7.84 8.39
N ASP A 8 7.37 -7.85 9.62
CA ASP A 8 7.40 -9.03 10.49
C ASP A 8 6.04 -9.38 11.13
N LEU A 9 5.04 -8.51 11.03
CA LEU A 9 3.71 -8.78 11.55
C LEU A 9 3.00 -9.89 10.76
N SER A 10 2.23 -10.71 11.47
CA SER A 10 1.27 -11.62 10.84
C SER A 10 0.25 -10.84 10.01
N LEU A 11 -0.33 -11.48 8.99
CA LEU A 11 -1.33 -10.82 8.13
C LEU A 11 -2.48 -10.22 8.95
N PHE A 12 -2.98 -10.96 9.95
CA PHE A 12 -4.05 -10.48 10.83
C PHE A 12 -3.64 -9.21 11.60
N LYS A 13 -2.42 -9.17 12.15
CA LYS A 13 -1.90 -7.98 12.83
C LYS A 13 -1.73 -6.81 11.85
N LYS A 14 -1.24 -7.05 10.63
CA LYS A 14 -1.14 -6.02 9.58
C LYS A 14 -2.52 -5.45 9.23
N ILE A 15 -3.54 -6.30 9.07
CA ILE A 15 -4.92 -5.88 8.83
C ILE A 15 -5.38 -4.98 9.99
N LYS A 16 -5.29 -5.47 11.22
CA LYS A 16 -5.71 -4.72 12.41
C LYS A 16 -5.05 -3.34 12.47
N THR A 17 -3.71 -3.29 12.36
CA THR A 17 -2.94 -2.05 12.33
C THR A 17 -3.40 -1.12 11.22
N LEU A 18 -3.61 -1.61 9.99
CA LEU A 18 -4.06 -0.75 8.89
C LEU A 18 -5.43 -0.12 9.15
N TYR A 19 -6.38 -0.88 9.68
CA TYR A 19 -7.75 -0.39 9.89
C TYR A 19 -7.90 0.44 11.16
N GLU A 20 -7.01 0.29 12.14
CA GLU A 20 -7.02 1.09 13.37
C GLU A 20 -6.16 2.35 13.26
N GLU A 21 -5.03 2.29 12.54
CA GLU A 21 -3.99 3.32 12.58
C GLU A 21 -3.62 3.89 11.20
N GLY A 22 -4.08 3.25 10.12
CA GLY A 22 -3.80 3.67 8.76
C GLY A 22 -4.85 4.63 8.21
N GLU A 23 -4.40 5.61 7.42
CA GLU A 23 -5.28 6.48 6.66
C GLU A 23 -5.47 5.92 5.25
N PHE A 24 -6.72 5.72 4.82
CA PHE A 24 -7.01 5.29 3.46
C PHE A 24 -6.76 6.43 2.46
N VAL A 25 -5.99 6.14 1.41
CA VAL A 25 -5.59 7.14 0.41
C VAL A 25 -6.39 6.96 -0.87
N THR A 26 -6.31 5.76 -1.47
CA THR A 26 -7.03 5.43 -2.71
C THR A 26 -7.09 3.92 -2.92
N SER A 27 -7.80 3.48 -3.95
CA SER A 27 -7.78 2.10 -4.42
C SER A 27 -7.67 2.01 -5.93
N ILE A 28 -6.86 1.07 -6.42
CA ILE A 28 -6.71 0.78 -7.85
C ILE A 28 -7.15 -0.65 -8.16
N ARG A 29 -7.51 -0.92 -9.42
CA ARG A 29 -7.57 -2.29 -9.93
C ARG A 29 -6.20 -2.65 -10.48
N TYR A 30 -5.65 -3.78 -10.07
CA TYR A 30 -4.36 -4.27 -10.55
C TYR A 30 -4.42 -5.78 -10.76
N TYR A 31 -4.40 -6.20 -12.03
CA TYR A 31 -4.69 -7.57 -12.43
C TYR A 31 -5.98 -8.10 -11.76
N ARG A 32 -5.86 -9.17 -10.95
CA ARG A 32 -6.95 -9.82 -10.24
C ARG A 32 -7.31 -9.18 -8.90
N TYR A 33 -6.63 -8.09 -8.51
CA TYR A 33 -6.76 -7.48 -7.20
C TYR A 33 -7.44 -6.11 -7.27
N LYS A 34 -8.22 -5.80 -6.22
CA LYS A 34 -8.40 -4.42 -5.77
C LYS A 34 -7.27 -4.14 -4.77
N VAL A 35 -6.45 -3.13 -5.04
CA VAL A 35 -5.33 -2.76 -4.18
C VAL A 35 -5.68 -1.46 -3.49
N ASN A 36 -5.80 -1.50 -2.16
CA ASN A 36 -6.03 -0.31 -1.33
C ASN A 36 -4.69 0.23 -0.86
N LEU A 37 -4.45 1.51 -1.07
CA LEU A 37 -3.27 2.22 -0.60
C LEU A 37 -3.61 2.95 0.71
N PHE A 38 -2.78 2.75 1.73
CA PHE A 38 -2.88 3.40 3.02
C PHE A 38 -1.60 4.19 3.32
N LEU A 39 -1.73 5.32 4.02
CA LEU A 39 -0.62 5.99 4.69
C LEU A 39 -0.59 5.50 6.14
N LEU A 40 0.52 4.91 6.57
CA LEU A 40 0.71 4.36 7.91
C LEU A 40 2.06 4.85 8.44
N TYR A 41 2.06 5.63 9.54
CA TYR A 41 3.28 6.12 10.18
C TYR A 41 4.31 6.77 9.24
N GLY A 42 3.84 7.52 8.22
CA GLY A 42 4.70 8.24 7.29
C GLY A 42 5.23 7.41 6.11
N TYR A 43 4.78 6.17 5.92
CA TYR A 43 5.05 5.38 4.72
C TYR A 43 3.78 4.78 4.14
N TYR A 44 3.82 4.47 2.84
CA TYR A 44 2.67 3.89 2.15
C TYR A 44 2.65 2.37 2.25
N VAL A 45 1.45 1.80 2.33
CA VAL A 45 1.21 0.36 2.42
C VAL A 45 0.09 -0.04 1.45
N GLU A 46 0.31 -1.14 0.74
CA GLU A 46 -0.64 -1.72 -0.21
C GLU A 46 -1.30 -2.97 0.39
N ALA A 47 -2.63 -2.97 0.48
CA ALA A 47 -3.44 -4.14 0.84
C ALA A 47 -4.11 -4.73 -0.41
N PHE A 48 -3.79 -5.99 -0.73
CA PHE A 48 -4.24 -6.68 -1.94
C PHE A 48 -5.47 -7.53 -1.64
N TYR A 49 -6.65 -7.01 -1.96
CA TYR A 49 -7.91 -7.72 -1.86
C TYR A 49 -8.20 -8.50 -3.14
N HIS A 50 -8.47 -9.81 -3.01
CA HIS A 50 -8.84 -10.68 -4.12
C HIS A 50 -10.38 -10.87 -4.16
N PRO A 51 -11.10 -10.26 -5.13
CA PRO A 51 -12.56 -10.22 -5.12
C PRO A 51 -13.23 -11.59 -5.25
N LYS A 52 -12.62 -12.55 -5.96
CA LYS A 52 -13.25 -13.87 -6.15
C LYS A 52 -13.20 -14.76 -4.91
N THR A 53 -12.25 -14.51 -4.01
CA THR A 53 -12.01 -15.32 -2.80
C THR A 53 -12.33 -14.54 -1.53
N ASP A 54 -12.84 -13.32 -1.70
CA ASP A 54 -13.28 -12.38 -0.69
C ASP A 54 -12.32 -12.22 0.49
N ARG A 55 -11.03 -11.97 0.20
CA ARG A 55 -10.02 -11.82 1.25
C ARG A 55 -8.88 -10.92 0.85
N ILE A 56 -8.24 -10.31 1.85
CA ILE A 56 -6.92 -9.70 1.71
C ILE A 56 -5.90 -10.84 1.64
N GLU A 57 -5.22 -11.01 0.52
CA GLU A 57 -4.21 -12.06 0.34
C GLU A 57 -2.84 -11.64 0.89
N LYS A 58 -2.50 -10.36 0.79
CA LYS A 58 -1.24 -9.82 1.30
C LYS A 58 -1.33 -8.32 1.58
N ILE A 59 -0.46 -7.90 2.49
CA ILE A 59 -0.23 -6.49 2.82
C ILE A 59 1.27 -6.26 2.78
N ILE A 60 1.73 -5.33 1.94
CA ILE A 60 3.15 -5.04 1.73
C ILE A 60 3.39 -3.52 1.76
N PRO A 61 4.55 -3.06 2.22
CA PRO A 61 4.97 -1.68 2.01
C PRO A 61 4.96 -1.32 0.52
N PHE A 62 4.60 -0.09 0.20
CA PHE A 62 4.69 0.42 -1.15
C PHE A 62 6.16 0.57 -1.57
N GLU A 63 6.49 0.04 -2.75
CA GLU A 63 7.82 0.15 -3.35
C GLU A 63 7.74 1.03 -4.59
N LYS A 64 8.54 2.10 -4.63
CA LYS A 64 8.48 3.13 -5.68
C LYS A 64 8.75 2.61 -7.10
N ASN A 65 9.56 1.56 -7.21
CA ASN A 65 10.00 0.99 -8.49
C ASN A 65 9.05 -0.09 -9.04
N ASN A 66 7.85 -0.24 -8.46
CA ASN A 66 6.87 -1.17 -8.98
C ASN A 66 6.04 -0.54 -10.12
N SER A 67 5.54 -1.38 -11.03
CA SER A 67 4.65 -0.96 -12.12
C SER A 67 3.31 -0.36 -11.64
N ARG A 68 2.98 -0.50 -10.35
CA ARG A 68 1.75 0.06 -9.76
C ARG A 68 1.82 1.56 -9.52
N ASN A 69 3.03 2.12 -9.34
CA ASN A 69 3.23 3.55 -9.10
C ASN A 69 2.50 4.43 -10.15
N LYS A 70 2.59 4.06 -11.44
CA LYS A 70 1.90 4.75 -12.53
C LYS A 70 0.38 4.85 -12.32
N PHE A 71 -0.25 3.76 -11.86
CA PHE A 71 -1.69 3.73 -11.63
C PHE A 71 -2.12 4.63 -10.47
N TYR A 72 -1.26 4.81 -9.46
CA TYR A 72 -1.51 5.74 -8.37
C TYR A 72 -1.32 7.19 -8.82
N THR A 73 -0.22 7.50 -9.52
CA THR A 73 0.05 8.88 -10.00
C THR A 73 -0.99 9.37 -10.99
N ASP A 74 -1.60 8.47 -11.77
CA ASP A 74 -2.68 8.79 -12.70
C ASP A 74 -3.99 9.17 -11.99
N GLN A 75 -4.21 8.69 -10.75
CA GLN A 75 -5.46 8.89 -9.99
C GLN A 75 -5.32 9.92 -8.86
N ILE A 76 -4.11 10.11 -8.34
CA ILE A 76 -3.79 11.03 -7.24
C ILE A 76 -2.42 11.67 -7.47
N ARG A 77 -2.30 12.98 -7.18
CA ARG A 77 -0.99 13.62 -7.03
C ARG A 77 -0.36 13.08 -5.74
N LEU A 78 0.45 12.04 -5.83
CA LEU A 78 1.25 11.59 -4.70
C LEU A 78 2.15 12.75 -4.23
N PRO A 79 2.37 12.92 -2.92
CA PRO A 79 3.27 13.94 -2.41
C PRO A 79 4.65 13.85 -3.07
N ALA A 80 5.28 15.00 -3.33
CA ALA A 80 6.54 15.06 -4.08
C ALA A 80 7.66 14.20 -3.48
N TRP A 81 7.69 13.99 -2.16
CA TRP A 81 8.66 13.13 -1.48
C TRP A 81 8.58 11.65 -1.90
N VAL A 82 7.42 11.21 -2.38
CA VAL A 82 7.23 9.88 -2.99
C VAL A 82 7.83 9.86 -4.40
N ALA A 83 7.73 10.98 -5.13
CA ALA A 83 8.20 11.10 -6.51
C ALA A 83 9.70 11.39 -6.64
N SER A 84 10.35 12.02 -5.65
CA SER A 84 11.67 12.67 -5.83
C SER A 84 12.92 11.84 -5.52
N ASN A 85 12.84 10.67 -4.88
CA ASN A 85 14.02 9.79 -4.70
C ASN A 85 14.36 8.99 -5.97
N THR A 86 14.81 9.65 -7.02
CA THR A 86 15.46 9.04 -8.20
C THR A 86 16.96 9.24 -8.00
N PRO A 87 17.81 8.19 -8.02
CA PRO A 87 19.22 8.41 -8.21
C PRO A 87 19.41 9.00 -9.62
N GLU A 88 20.20 10.07 -9.70
CA GLU A 88 20.74 10.60 -10.97
C GLU A 88 21.53 9.52 -11.73
#